data_AF-A0A958Z6G3-F1
#
_entry.id   AF-A0A958Z6G3-F1
#
_cell.length_a   1.000
_cell.length_b   1.000
_cell.length_c   1.000
_cell.angle_alpha   90.00
_cell.angle_beta   90.00
_cell.angle_gamma   90.00
#
_symmetry.space_group_name_H-M   'P 1'
#
loop_
_entity.id
_entity.type
_entity.pdbx_description
1 polymer ?
#
loop_
_entity_poly.entity_id
_entity_poly.type
_entity_poly.pdbx_seq_one_letter_code
_entity_poly.pdbx_strand_id
1 'polypeptide(L)'
;AYKQHFFTTILLADSAFKTAKMESHNLVKDDAVDTLYTKMFKTKMPMELAGGELNKTMDWYFGPSDYKTLTSYDRNLDEVMPLGWGIFGWINRYVFIPMYNFLSGFLAPGIVIILMTIIVRILMSPVTYKSYLSQA
;
A
#
# COMPACT_ATOMS: atom_id res chain seq x y z
N ALA A 1 4.31 -9.91 -2.48
CA ALA A 1 3.08 -9.57 -1.73
C ALA A 1 1.88 -9.65 -2.66
N TYR A 2 0.78 -10.23 -2.20
CA TYR A 2 -0.50 -10.22 -2.90
C TYR A 2 -1.39 -9.14 -2.27
N LYS A 3 -1.79 -8.16 -3.09
CA LYS A 3 -2.58 -7.01 -2.64
C LYS A 3 -4.01 -7.15 -3.15
N GLN A 4 -4.97 -6.98 -2.26
CA GLN A 4 -6.37 -6.73 -2.57
C GLN A 4 -6.76 -5.33 -2.06
N HIS A 5 -8.01 -4.91 -2.30
CA HIS A 5 -8.45 -3.55 -1.93
C HIS A 5 -8.28 -3.25 -0.44
N PHE A 6 -8.68 -4.16 0.45
CA PHE A 6 -8.64 -3.95 1.90
C PHE A 6 -7.66 -4.85 2.64
N PHE A 7 -7.20 -5.93 2.02
CA PHE A 7 -6.34 -6.93 2.64
C PHE A 7 -5.11 -7.19 1.81
N THR A 8 -4.02 -7.55 2.48
CA THR A 8 -2.76 -7.92 1.84
C THR A 8 -2.17 -9.15 2.49
N THR A 9 -1.52 -9.97 1.68
CA THR A 9 -0.78 -11.14 2.10
C THR A 9 0.68 -10.96 1.73
N ILE A 10 1.57 -11.02 2.71
CA ILE A 10 2.99 -10.75 2.51
C ILE A 10 3.79 -11.89 3.11
N LEU A 11 4.64 -12.51 2.29
CA LEU A 11 5.69 -13.40 2.76
C LEU A 11 6.96 -12.58 2.94
N LEU A 12 7.47 -12.56 4.16
CA LEU A 12 8.74 -11.96 4.53
C LEU A 12 9.78 -13.06 4.68
N ALA A 13 11.01 -12.77 4.29
CA ALA A 13 12.15 -13.64 4.51
C ALA A 13 13.35 -12.78 4.89
N ASP A 14 14.11 -13.21 5.90
CA ASP A 14 15.31 -12.48 6.35
C ASP A 14 16.44 -12.55 5.31
N SER A 15 16.36 -13.53 4.39
CA SER A 15 17.30 -13.68 3.28
C SER A 15 16.58 -13.55 1.94
N ALA A 16 17.16 -12.74 1.04
CA ALA A 16 16.61 -12.54 -0.29
C ALA A 16 16.53 -13.85 -1.09
N PHE A 17 15.46 -14.01 -1.86
CA PHE A 17 15.34 -15.08 -2.85
C PHE A 17 16.04 -14.68 -4.15
N LYS A 18 16.71 -15.63 -4.82
CA LYS A 18 17.36 -15.37 -6.11
C LYS A 18 16.36 -14.96 -7.19
N THR A 19 15.22 -15.65 -7.23
CA THR A 19 14.12 -15.36 -8.14
C THR A 19 12.80 -15.75 -7.48
N ALA A 20 11.71 -15.13 -7.91
CA ALA A 20 10.36 -15.55 -7.56
C ALA A 20 9.45 -15.32 -8.77
N LYS A 21 8.66 -16.34 -9.13
CA LYS A 21 7.57 -16.22 -10.12
C LYS A 21 6.26 -16.12 -9.38
N MET A 22 5.54 -15.02 -9.58
CA MET A 22 4.24 -14.77 -8.98
C MET A 22 3.17 -14.71 -10.09
N GLU A 23 2.08 -15.44 -9.89
CA GLU A 23 0.92 -15.46 -10.78
C GLU A 23 -0.34 -15.11 -9.98
N SER A 24 -1.26 -14.40 -10.64
CA SER A 24 -2.57 -14.04 -10.12
C SER A 24 -3.60 -14.34 -11.21
N HIS A 25 -4.55 -15.22 -10.92
CA HIS A 25 -5.62 -15.61 -11.84
C HIS A 25 -6.96 -15.11 -11.31
N ASN A 26 -7.73 -14.39 -12.13
CA ASN A 26 -9.11 -14.06 -11.80
C ASN A 26 -9.98 -15.29 -12.03
N LEU A 27 -10.73 -15.70 -11.02
CA LEU A 27 -11.61 -16.87 -11.09
C LEU A 27 -13.06 -16.48 -11.42
N VAL A 28 -13.40 -15.20 -11.28
CA VAL A 28 -14.70 -14.66 -11.70
C VAL A 28 -14.72 -14.61 -13.23
N LYS A 29 -15.57 -15.41 -13.84
CA LYS A 29 -15.82 -15.39 -15.29
C LYS A 29 -17.04 -14.54 -15.65
N ASP A 30 -18.00 -14.44 -14.73
CA ASP A 30 -19.23 -13.67 -14.85
C ASP A 30 -19.53 -13.03 -13.49
N ASP A 31 -19.63 -11.71 -13.45
CA ASP A 31 -19.87 -10.94 -12.21
C ASP A 31 -21.31 -11.15 -11.68
N ALA A 32 -22.24 -11.65 -12.50
CA ALA A 32 -23.61 -11.92 -12.10
C ALA A 32 -23.79 -13.27 -11.40
N VAL A 33 -22.80 -14.16 -11.49
CA VAL A 33 -22.84 -15.49 -10.88
C VAL A 33 -21.94 -15.50 -9.65
N ASP A 34 -22.53 -15.79 -8.49
CA ASP A 34 -21.77 -15.88 -7.25
C ASP A 34 -20.75 -17.02 -7.33
N THR A 35 -19.48 -16.70 -7.02
CA THR A 35 -18.38 -17.65 -7.08
C THR A 35 -17.73 -17.73 -5.71
N LEU A 36 -17.49 -18.96 -5.23
CA LEU A 36 -16.92 -19.19 -3.90
C LEU A 36 -15.51 -18.55 -3.73
N TYR A 37 -14.77 -18.39 -4.83
CA TYR A 37 -13.45 -17.81 -4.86
C TYR A 37 -13.33 -16.79 -6.00
N THR A 38 -12.78 -15.62 -5.68
CA THR A 38 -12.65 -14.53 -6.66
C THR A 38 -11.29 -14.52 -7.35
N LYS A 39 -10.21 -14.88 -6.65
CA LYS A 39 -8.84 -14.88 -7.21
C LYS A 39 -8.00 -16.03 -6.67
N MET A 40 -7.11 -16.55 -7.51
CA MET A 40 -6.07 -17.50 -7.13
C MET A 40 -4.69 -16.84 -7.24
N PHE A 41 -3.91 -16.97 -6.18
CA PHE A 41 -2.54 -16.46 -6.10
C PHE A 41 -1.55 -17.62 -6.02
N LYS A 42 -0.51 -17.62 -6.84
CA LYS A 42 0.52 -18.69 -6.87
C LYS A 42 1.92 -18.12 -6.93
N THR A 43 2.80 -18.55 -6.01
CA THR A 43 4.22 -18.19 -6.01
C THR A 43 5.06 -19.44 -6.21
N LYS A 44 6.05 -19.39 -7.09
CA LYS A 44 7.13 -20.38 -7.22
C LYS A 44 8.46 -19.70 -6.96
N MET A 45 9.19 -20.17 -5.96
CA MET A 45 10.49 -19.62 -5.57
C MET A 45 11.47 -20.77 -5.32
N PRO A 46 12.60 -20.85 -6.05
CA PRO A 46 13.64 -21.83 -5.75
C PRO A 46 14.31 -21.49 -4.42
N MET A 47 14.42 -22.48 -3.55
CA MET A 47 15.07 -22.36 -2.25
C MET A 47 16.42 -23.08 -2.28
N GLU A 48 17.45 -22.44 -1.74
CA GLU A 48 18.76 -23.05 -1.57
C GLU A 48 18.86 -23.73 -0.22
N LEU A 49 19.48 -24.91 -0.20
CA LEU A 49 19.77 -25.63 1.03
C LEU A 49 20.96 -25.00 1.73
N ALA A 50 20.84 -24.78 3.03
CA ALA A 50 21.96 -24.40 3.89
C ALA A 50 22.41 -25.65 4.65
N GLY A 51 23.62 -26.13 4.39
CA GLY A 51 24.14 -27.33 5.07
C GLY A 51 23.40 -28.63 4.75
N GLY A 52 22.70 -28.70 3.62
CA GLY A 52 21.91 -29.88 3.22
C GLY A 52 20.45 -29.86 3.69
N GLU A 53 20.05 -28.84 4.47
CA GLU A 53 18.68 -28.69 4.96
C GLU A 53 18.03 -27.38 4.50
N LEU A 54 16.71 -27.37 4.46
CA LEU A 54 15.92 -26.16 4.27
C LEU A 54 15.84 -25.41 5.61
N ASN A 55 16.82 -24.55 5.88
CA ASN A 55 16.85 -23.72 7.07
C ASN A 55 16.71 -22.24 6.69
N LYS A 56 15.47 -21.80 6.41
CA LYS A 56 15.13 -20.39 6.18
C LYS A 56 13.91 -19.98 6.99
N THR A 57 14.09 -19.02 7.89
CA THR A 57 13.00 -18.36 8.61
C THR A 57 12.24 -17.44 7.67
N MET A 58 10.92 -17.57 7.68
CA MET A 58 10.01 -16.77 6.88
C MET A 58 8.76 -16.47 7.70
N ASP A 59 8.23 -15.26 7.55
CA ASP A 59 7.03 -14.82 8.25
C ASP A 59 5.92 -14.50 7.27
N TRP A 60 4.70 -14.86 7.65
CA TRP A 60 3.52 -14.51 6.89
C TRP A 60 2.73 -13.39 7.59
N TYR A 61 2.47 -12.31 6.87
CA TYR A 61 1.46 -11.33 7.22
C TYR A 61 0.18 -11.62 6.45
N PHE A 62 -0.91 -11.84 7.17
CA PHE A 62 -2.27 -11.93 6.63
C PHE A 62 -3.14 -10.91 7.38
N GLY A 63 -3.48 -9.80 6.73
CA GLY A 63 -4.19 -8.74 7.44
C GLY A 63 -4.62 -7.57 6.57
N PRO A 64 -5.17 -6.52 7.21
CA PRO A 64 -5.61 -5.33 6.53
C PRO A 64 -4.43 -4.61 5.86
N SER A 65 -4.73 -3.93 4.75
CA SER A 65 -3.81 -3.03 4.05
C SER A 65 -3.81 -1.64 4.70
N ASP A 66 -3.53 -1.56 6.01
CA ASP A 66 -3.46 -0.31 6.76
C ASP A 66 -2.02 0.17 6.90
N TYR A 67 -1.77 1.45 6.62
CA TYR A 67 -0.41 2.00 6.65
C TYR A 67 0.21 1.92 8.06
N LYS A 68 -0.54 2.29 9.11
CA LYS A 68 -0.03 2.29 10.48
C LYS A 68 0.29 0.88 10.96
N THR A 69 -0.58 -0.08 10.67
CA THR A 69 -0.32 -1.50 10.97
C THR A 69 0.92 -1.99 10.23
N LEU A 70 1.04 -1.77 8.93
CA LEU A 70 2.18 -2.27 8.14
C LEU A 70 3.51 -1.62 8.57
N THR A 71 3.52 -0.32 8.87
CA THR A 71 4.73 0.36 9.39
C THR A 71 5.15 -0.20 10.75
N SER A 72 4.21 -0.62 11.60
CA SER A 72 4.53 -1.14 12.94
C SER A 72 5.31 -2.47 12.95
N TYR A 73 5.30 -3.21 11.83
CA TYR A 73 6.06 -4.47 11.71
C TYR A 73 7.57 -4.26 11.50
N ASP A 74 8.03 -3.00 11.31
CA ASP A 74 9.45 -2.61 11.13
C ASP A 74 10.23 -3.49 10.13
N ARG A 75 9.54 -3.93 9.08
CA ARG A 75 10.08 -4.80 8.03
C ARG A 75 9.76 -4.28 6.63
N ASN A 76 9.66 -2.94 6.49
CA ASN A 76 9.33 -2.23 5.25
C ASN A 76 8.04 -2.71 4.58
N LEU A 77 7.09 -3.24 5.36
CA LEU A 77 5.81 -3.71 4.84
C LEU A 77 4.94 -2.57 4.32
N ASP A 78 5.19 -1.34 4.78
CA ASP A 78 4.47 -0.15 4.37
C ASP A 78 4.80 0.28 2.92
N GLU A 79 5.89 -0.20 2.32
CA GLU A 79 6.18 -0.01 0.89
C GLU A 79 5.18 -0.72 -0.03
N VAL A 80 4.41 -1.68 0.51
CA VAL A 80 3.31 -2.32 -0.18
C VAL A 80 2.15 -1.33 -0.40
N MET A 81 2.10 -0.21 0.31
CA MET A 81 1.04 0.79 0.12
C MET A 81 1.25 1.62 -1.15
N PRO A 82 0.23 1.78 -2.00
CA PRO A 82 0.32 2.57 -3.22
C PRO A 82 0.28 4.08 -2.88
N LEU A 83 1.42 4.64 -2.46
CA LEU A 83 1.52 6.05 -2.08
C LEU A 83 1.60 7.01 -3.28
N GLY A 84 1.67 6.50 -4.50
CA GLY A 84 1.87 7.29 -5.72
C GLY A 84 3.33 7.25 -6.22
N TRP A 85 3.58 7.90 -7.35
CA TRP A 85 4.89 7.88 -8.02
C TRP A 85 5.77 9.07 -7.60
N GLY A 86 7.07 8.83 -7.44
CA GLY A 86 8.09 9.87 -7.21
C GLY A 86 7.79 10.79 -6.02
N ILE A 87 7.73 12.10 -6.29
CA ILE A 87 7.51 13.15 -5.28
C ILE A 87 6.17 13.00 -4.54
N PHE A 88 5.13 12.47 -5.19
CA PHE A 88 3.82 12.32 -4.59
C PHE A 88 3.82 11.27 -3.47
N GLY A 89 4.64 10.22 -3.62
CA GLY A 89 4.82 9.23 -2.55
C GLY A 89 5.44 9.82 -1.29
N TRP A 90 6.45 10.68 -1.46
CA TRP A 90 7.09 11.40 -0.36
C TRP A 90 6.12 12.36 0.33
N ILE A 91 5.42 13.20 -0.44
CA ILE A 91 4.43 14.14 0.09
C ILE A 91 3.32 13.38 0.83
N ASN A 92 2.84 12.26 0.29
CA ASN A 92 1.81 11.46 0.94
C ASN A 92 2.29 10.85 2.26
N ARG A 93 3.51 10.30 2.27
CA ARG A 93 4.12 9.70 3.47
C ARG A 93 4.35 10.71 4.59
N TYR A 94 4.88 11.90 4.27
CA TYR A 94 5.34 12.85 5.29
C TYR A 94 4.37 13.99 5.58
N VAL A 95 3.43 14.29 4.69
CA VAL A 95 2.48 15.41 4.87
C VAL A 95 1.05 14.89 5.04
N PHE A 96 0.52 14.16 4.05
CA PHE A 96 -0.90 13.78 4.07
C PHE A 96 -1.24 12.76 5.16
N ILE A 97 -0.45 11.69 5.31
CA ILE A 97 -0.73 10.64 6.30
C ILE A 97 -0.66 11.18 7.74
N PRO A 98 0.41 11.91 8.16
CA PRO A 98 0.46 12.48 9.51
C PRO A 98 -0.67 13.48 9.77
N MET A 99 -1.00 14.32 8.79
CA MET A 99 -2.08 15.29 8.91
C MET A 99 -3.46 14.63 9.03
N TYR A 100 -3.72 13.58 8.23
CA TYR A 100 -4.95 12.80 8.35
C TYR A 100 -5.05 12.10 9.70
N ASN A 101 -3.98 11.46 10.17
CA ASN A 101 -3.95 10.79 11.48
C ASN A 101 -4.18 11.78 12.63
N PHE A 102 -3.62 12.99 12.53
CA PHE A 102 -3.85 14.04 13.51
C PHE A 102 -5.33 14.47 13.53
N LEU A 103 -5.90 14.81 12.36
CA LEU A 103 -7.28 15.30 12.25
C LEU A 103 -8.32 14.23 12.61
N SER A 104 -8.10 12.98 12.19
CA SER A 104 -9.00 11.85 12.49
C SER A 104 -9.04 11.47 13.97
N GLY A 105 -8.04 11.90 14.76
CA GLY A 105 -8.07 11.76 16.21
C GLY A 105 -9.12 12.64 16.89
N PHE A 106 -9.56 13.73 16.25
CA PHE A 106 -10.50 14.71 16.82
C PHE A 106 -11.82 14.80 16.07
N LEU A 107 -11.84 14.41 14.79
CA LEU A 107 -12.94 14.68 13.87
C LEU A 107 -13.36 13.42 13.12
N ALA A 108 -14.64 13.36 12.73
CA ALA A 108 -15.15 12.29 11.88
C ALA A 108 -14.49 12.30 10.49
N PRO A 109 -14.26 11.13 9.85
CA PRO A 109 -13.50 11.03 8.60
C PRO A 109 -14.01 11.93 7.46
N GLY A 110 -15.33 12.14 7.35
CA GLY A 110 -15.91 13.02 6.34
C GLY A 110 -15.49 14.50 6.51
N ILE A 111 -15.44 14.98 7.75
CA ILE A 111 -15.01 16.35 8.07
C ILE A 111 -13.51 16.49 7.83
N VAL A 112 -12.72 15.46 8.16
CA VAL A 112 -11.28 15.42 7.89
C VAL A 112 -11.02 15.65 6.40
N ILE A 113 -11.73 14.95 5.52
CA ILE A 113 -11.57 15.12 4.06
C ILE A 113 -11.85 16.58 3.64
N ILE A 114 -12.92 17.19 4.14
CA ILE A 114 -13.27 18.59 3.83
C ILE A 114 -12.15 19.55 4.27
N LEU A 115 -11.60 19.36 5.47
CA LEU A 115 -10.50 20.21 5.95
C LEU A 115 -9.22 20.02 5.14
N MET A 116 -8.89 18.76 4.82
CA MET A 116 -7.73 18.43 4.00
C MET A 116 -7.82 19.10 2.63
N THR A 117 -8.99 19.10 1.97
CA THR A 117 -9.14 19.77 0.66
C THR A 117 -8.98 21.30 0.77
N ILE A 118 -9.47 21.93 1.84
CA ILE A 118 -9.29 23.36 2.09
C ILE A 118 -7.81 23.70 2.30
N ILE A 119 -7.10 22.93 3.14
CA ILE A 119 -5.67 23.13 3.42
C ILE A 119 -4.85 23.04 2.14
N VAL A 120 -5.08 22.00 1.33
CA VAL A 120 -4.38 21.82 0.05
C VAL A 120 -4.68 22.97 -0.91
N ARG A 121 -5.93 23.44 -0.99
CA ARG A 121 -6.29 24.61 -1.82
C ARG A 121 -5.55 25.88 -1.38
N ILE A 122 -5.44 26.14 -0.08
CA ILE A 122 -4.72 27.31 0.44
C ILE A 122 -3.23 27.21 0.14
N LEU A 123 -2.61 26.04 0.39
CA LEU A 123 -1.20 25.80 0.10
C LEU A 123 -0.87 25.94 -1.38
N MET A 124 -1.75 25.48 -2.26
CA MET A 124 -1.58 25.59 -3.70
C MET A 124 -1.97 26.98 -4.25
N SER A 125 -2.74 27.78 -3.50
CA SER A 125 -3.23 29.09 -3.93
C SER A 125 -2.14 30.03 -4.50
N PRO A 126 -0.94 30.20 -3.91
CA PRO A 126 0.10 31.05 -4.50
C PRO A 126 0.66 30.49 -5.82
N VAL A 127 0.76 29.17 -5.95
CA VAL A 127 1.23 28.50 -7.17
C VAL A 127 0.19 28.63 -8.27
N THR A 128 -1.08 28.35 -7.96
CA THR A 128 -2.18 28.46 -8.92
C THR A 128 -2.46 29.90 -9.31
N TYR A 129 -2.30 30.86 -8.41
CA TYR A 129 -2.44 32.28 -8.70
C TYR A 129 -1.38 32.76 -9.70
N LYS A 130 -0.11 32.36 -9.50
CA LYS A 130 0.97 32.66 -10.45
C LYS A 130 0.71 32.01 -11.82
N SER A 131 0.20 30.78 -11.85
CA SER A 131 -0.17 30.11 -13.10
C SER A 131 -1.29 30.83 -13.85
N TYR A 132 -2.29 31.37 -13.14
CA TYR A 132 -3.39 32.10 -13.76
C TYR A 132 -2.91 33.44 -14.35
N LEU A 133 -2.06 34.16 -13.62
CA LEU A 133 -1.49 35.42 -14.09
C LEU A 133 -0.53 35.25 -15.28
N SER A 134 0.13 34.10 -15.39
CA SER A 134 1.08 33.77 -16.48
C SER A 134 0.40 33.20 -17.73
N GLN A 135 -0.89 32.85 -17.66
CA GLN A 135 -1.68 32.38 -18.80
C GLN A 135 -2.49 33.50 -19.48
N ALA A 136 -2.45 34.72 -18.93
CA ALA A 136 -2.92 35.95 -19.56
C ALA A 136 -1.77 36.62 -20.32
#